data_AF-A0A947C4N5-F1
#
_entry.id   AF-A0A947C4N5-F1
#
_cell.length_a   1.000
_cell.length_b   1.000
_cell.length_c   1.000
_cell.angle_alpha   90.00
_cell.angle_beta   90.00
_cell.angle_gamma   90.00
#
_symmetry.space_group_name_H-M   'P 1'
#
loop_
_entity.id
_entity.type
_entity.pdbx_description
1 polymer ?
#
loop_
_entity_poly.entity_id
_entity_poly.type
_entity_poly.pdbx_seq_one_letter_code
_entity_poly.pdbx_strand_id
1 'polypeptide(L)'
;MKAISLVIGVLLLTGCSWFKPDTIIVASDPIDTCVAPPEATSIFLEDVKFSVVIDELGLVWVATTSTGYEKLSKNMQLIIQNMKEKNAIIDYYKECHKEKPEENVGN
;
A
#
# COMPACT_ATOMS: atom_id res chain seq x y z
N MET A 1 43.23 -24.69 -48.11
CA MET A 1 42.23 -24.72 -47.01
C MET A 1 42.62 -23.75 -45.89
N LYS A 2 42.62 -22.44 -46.12
CA LYS A 2 42.82 -21.42 -45.06
C LYS A 2 41.89 -20.21 -45.24
N ALA A 3 41.56 -19.86 -46.48
CA ALA A 3 40.66 -18.75 -46.80
C ALA A 3 39.19 -19.01 -46.42
N ILE A 4 38.68 -20.24 -46.62
CA ILE A 4 37.26 -20.59 -46.35
C ILE A 4 36.93 -20.48 -44.86
N SER A 5 37.87 -20.82 -43.98
CA SER A 5 37.67 -20.76 -42.53
C SER A 5 37.61 -19.32 -42.00
N LEU A 6 38.23 -18.37 -42.72
CA LEU A 6 38.25 -16.95 -42.36
C LEU A 6 36.93 -16.27 -42.75
N VAL A 7 36.33 -16.68 -43.87
CA VAL A 7 35.03 -16.15 -44.35
C VAL A 7 33.88 -16.55 -43.42
N ILE A 8 33.88 -17.78 -42.90
CA ILE A 8 32.86 -18.27 -41.96
C ILE A 8 32.95 -17.55 -40.61
N GLY A 9 34.17 -17.25 -40.15
CA GLY A 9 34.38 -16.49 -38.90
C GLY A 9 33.87 -15.04 -38.97
N VAL A 10 34.00 -14.39 -40.12
CA VAL A 10 33.50 -13.02 -40.32
C VAL A 10 31.96 -13.00 -40.43
N LEU A 11 31.35 -14.00 -41.06
CA LEU A 11 29.89 -14.12 -41.20
C LEU A 11 29.17 -14.35 -39.85
N LEU A 12 29.81 -15.04 -38.90
CA LEU A 12 29.26 -15.24 -37.56
C LEU A 12 29.33 -13.99 -36.67
N LEU A 13 30.25 -13.06 -36.94
CA LEU A 13 30.38 -11.80 -36.19
C LEU A 13 29.38 -10.72 -36.62
N THR A 14 28.82 -10.82 -37.84
CA THR A 14 27.84 -9.86 -38.36
C THR A 14 26.38 -10.31 -38.21
N GLY A 15 26.15 -11.48 -37.59
CA GLY A 15 24.83 -12.14 -37.58
C GLY A 15 23.77 -11.60 -36.62
N CYS A 16 24.07 -10.61 -35.76
CA CYS A 16 23.14 -10.21 -34.69
C CYS A 16 22.47 -8.83 -34.87
N SER A 17 22.80 -8.04 -35.90
CA SER A 17 22.25 -6.69 -36.06
C SER A 17 20.97 -6.59 -36.91
N TRP A 18 20.50 -7.69 -37.52
CA TRP A 18 19.28 -7.68 -38.33
C TRP A 18 18.03 -8.03 -37.54
N PHE A 19 18.16 -8.60 -36.34
CA PHE A 19 17.01 -8.79 -35.45
C PHE A 19 16.74 -7.47 -34.73
N LYS A 20 16.15 -6.51 -35.45
CA LYS A 20 15.36 -5.45 -34.80
C LYS A 20 14.06 -6.12 -34.39
N PRO A 21 13.84 -6.45 -33.11
CA PRO A 21 12.48 -6.76 -32.70
C PRO A 21 11.64 -5.54 -33.06
N ASP A 22 10.52 -5.75 -33.75
CA ASP A 22 9.50 -4.72 -33.84
C ASP A 22 9.22 -4.31 -32.40
N THR A 23 9.63 -3.09 -32.04
CA THR A 23 9.19 -2.47 -30.80
C THR A 23 7.70 -2.31 -30.96
N ILE A 24 6.96 -3.30 -30.46
CA ILE A 24 5.54 -3.15 -30.19
C ILE A 24 5.51 -2.04 -29.15
N ILE A 25 5.27 -0.82 -29.62
CA ILE A 25 4.91 0.30 -28.76
C ILE A 25 3.53 -0.09 -28.27
N VAL A 26 3.50 -0.82 -27.15
CA VAL A 26 2.28 -0.97 -26.38
C VAL A 26 1.97 0.45 -25.96
N ALA A 27 1.07 1.10 -26.69
CA ALA A 27 0.35 2.25 -26.19
C ALA A 27 -0.46 1.73 -25.00
N SER A 28 0.20 1.63 -23.85
CA SER A 28 -0.51 1.62 -22.60
C SER A 28 -1.13 3.01 -22.52
N ASP A 29 -2.44 3.09 -22.73
CA ASP A 29 -3.21 4.22 -22.25
C ASP A 29 -2.69 4.55 -20.85
N PRO A 30 -2.44 5.82 -20.49
CA PRO A 30 -2.08 6.16 -19.13
C PRO A 30 -3.28 5.76 -18.27
N ILE A 31 -3.23 4.55 -17.73
CA ILE A 31 -4.17 4.10 -16.72
C ILE A 31 -3.91 5.09 -15.59
N ASP A 32 -4.88 5.93 -15.29
CA ASP A 32 -4.87 6.70 -14.05
C ASP A 32 -4.81 5.69 -12.91
N THR A 33 -3.59 5.39 -12.43
CA THR A 33 -3.25 4.15 -11.71
C THR A 33 -3.62 4.14 -10.24
N CYS A 34 -4.37 5.13 -9.76
CA CYS A 34 -4.87 5.10 -8.39
C CYS A 34 -6.17 4.30 -8.36
N VAL A 35 -6.13 3.09 -7.80
CA VAL A 35 -7.34 2.32 -7.49
C VAL A 35 -8.25 3.19 -6.62
N ALA A 36 -9.57 3.20 -6.85
CA ALA A 36 -10.48 3.99 -6.01
C ALA A 36 -10.37 3.60 -4.52
N PRO A 37 -10.51 4.56 -3.57
CA PRO A 37 -10.42 4.26 -2.15
C PRO A 37 -11.45 3.21 -1.75
N PRO A 38 -11.08 2.22 -0.92
CA PRO A 38 -12.03 1.24 -0.43
C PRO A 38 -13.08 1.91 0.43
N GLU A 39 -14.29 1.36 0.44
CA GLU A 39 -15.40 1.90 1.22
C GLU A 39 -15.10 1.95 2.73
N ALA A 40 -15.72 2.89 3.42
CA ALA A 40 -15.56 3.05 4.85
C ALA A 40 -16.21 1.89 5.62
N THR A 41 -15.39 0.99 6.16
CA THR A 41 -15.85 -0.06 7.06
C THR A 41 -15.99 0.45 8.50
N SER A 42 -17.13 0.17 9.14
CA SER A 42 -17.33 0.40 10.57
C SER A 42 -16.77 -0.77 11.39
N ILE A 43 -16.06 -0.46 12.48
CA ILE A 43 -15.66 -1.46 13.48
C ILE A 43 -16.71 -1.53 14.60
N PHE A 44 -16.98 -2.73 15.08
CA PHE A 44 -17.88 -2.95 16.22
C PHE A 44 -17.03 -3.21 17.47
N LEU A 45 -17.22 -2.38 18.49
CA LEU A 45 -16.53 -2.51 19.77
C LEU A 45 -17.42 -3.27 20.75
N GLU A 46 -16.80 -4.08 21.60
CA GLU A 46 -17.51 -4.75 22.68
C GLU A 46 -17.90 -3.74 23.78
N ASP A 47 -19.08 -3.90 24.37
CA ASP A 47 -19.51 -3.09 25.51
C ASP A 47 -18.69 -3.41 26.77
N VAL A 48 -18.21 -2.36 27.44
CA VAL A 48 -17.41 -2.44 28.67
C VAL A 48 -18.09 -1.63 29.76
N LYS A 49 -18.54 -2.31 30.81
CA LYS A 49 -19.16 -1.68 31.97
C LYS A 49 -18.12 -1.26 32.99
N PHE A 50 -18.17 -0.02 33.42
CA PHE A 50 -17.30 0.52 34.47
C PHE A 50 -18.09 0.71 35.76
N SER A 51 -17.42 0.43 36.87
CA SER A 51 -17.88 0.73 38.22
C SER A 51 -17.08 1.93 38.73
N VAL A 52 -17.79 2.88 39.31
CA VAL A 52 -17.21 4.09 39.90
C VAL A 52 -17.50 4.07 41.39
N VAL A 53 -16.46 4.24 42.20
CA VAL A 53 -16.55 4.33 43.65
C VAL A 53 -15.86 5.61 44.10
N ILE A 54 -16.50 6.36 44.99
CA ILE A 54 -15.91 7.55 45.61
C ILE A 54 -15.56 7.16 47.04
N ASP A 55 -14.31 7.37 47.45
CA ASP A 55 -13.88 7.07 48.82
C ASP A 55 -14.17 8.21 49.81
N GLU A 56 -13.88 7.96 51.08
CA GLU A 56 -14.11 8.92 52.18
C GLU A 56 -13.24 10.18 52.08
N LEU A 57 -12.14 10.13 51.32
CA LEU A 57 -11.26 11.26 51.04
C LEU A 57 -11.71 12.06 49.80
N GLY A 58 -12.78 11.61 49.13
CA GLY A 58 -13.31 12.23 47.91
C GLY A 58 -12.57 11.82 46.63
N LEU A 59 -11.72 10.78 46.67
CA LEU A 59 -11.06 10.27 45.47
C LEU A 59 -12.01 9.37 44.68
N VAL A 60 -11.96 9.51 43.35
CA VAL A 60 -12.80 8.75 42.42
C VAL A 60 -12.00 7.58 41.86
N TRP A 61 -12.47 6.38 42.15
CA TRP A 61 -11.92 5.12 41.66
C TRP A 61 -12.80 4.60 40.53
N VAL A 62 -12.20 4.38 39.36
CA VAL A 62 -12.88 3.79 38.20
C VAL A 62 -12.24 2.45 37.89
N ALA A 63 -13.03 1.40 37.85
CA ALA A 63 -12.55 0.05 37.57
C ALA A 63 -13.58 -0.73 36.75
N THR A 64 -13.13 -1.83 36.15
CA THR A 64 -14.01 -2.81 35.52
C THR A 64 -13.64 -4.22 35.98
N THR A 65 -14.43 -5.23 35.60
CA THR A 65 -14.12 -6.63 35.90
C THR A 65 -12.93 -7.13 35.07
N SER A 66 -12.35 -8.28 35.43
CA SER A 66 -11.30 -8.92 34.60
C SER A 66 -11.74 -9.08 33.15
N THR A 67 -12.97 -9.56 32.94
CA THR A 67 -13.60 -9.67 31.62
C THR A 67 -13.77 -8.30 30.94
N GLY A 68 -14.08 -7.24 31.68
CA GLY A 68 -14.14 -5.89 31.14
C GLY A 68 -12.78 -5.39 30.64
N TYR A 69 -11.69 -5.68 31.36
CA TYR A 69 -10.34 -5.33 30.91
C TYR A 69 -9.91 -6.13 29.66
N GLU A 70 -10.27 -7.41 29.58
CA GLU A 70 -10.04 -8.20 28.36
C GLU A 70 -10.76 -7.59 27.15
N LYS A 71 -12.05 -7.25 27.30
CA LYS A 71 -12.82 -6.57 26.25
C LYS A 71 -12.23 -5.22 25.87
N LEU A 72 -11.83 -4.43 26.87
CA LEU A 72 -11.19 -3.13 26.65
C LEU A 72 -9.89 -3.28 25.86
N SER A 73 -9.08 -4.29 26.19
CA SER A 73 -7.83 -4.57 25.47
C SER A 73 -8.09 -5.00 24.03
N LYS A 74 -9.11 -5.83 23.78
CA LYS A 74 -9.52 -6.22 22.42
C LYS A 74 -10.01 -5.03 21.60
N ASN A 75 -10.85 -4.19 22.19
CA ASN A 75 -11.32 -2.95 21.57
C ASN A 75 -10.14 -2.04 21.18
N MET A 76 -9.18 -1.87 22.09
CA MET A 76 -7.99 -1.07 21.83
C MET A 76 -7.16 -1.63 20.67
N GLN A 77 -6.96 -2.95 20.63
CA GLN A 77 -6.24 -3.61 19.53
C GLN A 77 -6.96 -3.40 18.19
N LEU A 78 -8.28 -3.55 18.16
CA LEU A 78 -9.09 -3.36 16.95
C LEU A 78 -9.01 -1.92 16.44
N ILE A 79 -9.09 -0.94 17.35
CA ILE A 79 -8.94 0.48 17.02
C ILE A 79 -7.56 0.73 16.41
N ILE A 80 -6.48 0.26 17.05
CA ILE A 80 -5.11 0.44 16.56
C ILE A 80 -4.93 -0.18 15.18
N GLN A 81 -5.43 -1.41 14.98
CA GLN A 81 -5.37 -2.08 13.69
C GLN A 81 -6.10 -1.25 12.62
N ASN A 82 -7.32 -0.80 12.90
CA ASN A 82 -8.09 -0.01 11.95
C ASN A 82 -7.40 1.32 11.61
N MET A 83 -6.82 2.01 12.59
CA MET A 83 -6.04 3.23 12.34
C MET A 83 -4.83 2.95 11.43
N LYS A 84 -4.12 1.84 11.65
CA LYS A 84 -2.98 1.44 10.82
C LYS A 84 -3.40 1.16 9.38
N GLU A 85 -4.50 0.43 9.19
CA GLU A 85 -5.07 0.16 7.86
C GLU A 85 -5.45 1.46 7.15
N LYS A 86 -6.14 2.38 7.84
CA LYS A 86 -6.52 3.68 7.26
C LYS A 86 -5.30 4.55 6.94
N ASN A 87 -4.29 4.58 7.79
CA ASN A 87 -3.06 5.31 7.51
C ASN A 87 -2.30 4.74 6.31
N ALA A 88 -2.20 3.42 6.19
CA ALA A 88 -1.58 2.79 5.03
C ALA A 88 -2.30 3.13 3.72
N ILE A 89 -3.63 3.14 3.74
CA ILE A 89 -4.45 3.57 2.60
C ILE A 89 -4.15 5.05 2.26
N ILE A 90 -4.15 5.93 3.26
CA ILE A 90 -3.86 7.36 3.08
C ILE A 90 -2.46 7.56 2.48
N ASP A 91 -1.46 6.84 2.98
CA ASP A 91 -0.08 6.99 2.52
C ASP A 91 0.09 6.49 1.07
N TYR A 92 -0.55 5.38 0.70
CA TYR A 92 -0.64 4.94 -0.69
C TYR A 92 -1.20 6.04 -1.62
N TYR A 93 -2.30 6.70 -1.24
CA TYR A 93 -2.87 7.76 -2.07
C TYR A 93 -2.00 9.03 -2.10
N LYS A 94 -1.32 9.37 -1.01
CA LYS A 94 -0.35 10.48 -1.01
C LYS A 94 0.77 10.21 -2.01
N GLU A 95 1.28 8.99 -2.07
CA GLU A 95 2.31 8.60 -3.04
C GLU A 95 1.77 8.60 -4.47
N CYS A 96 0.59 8.00 -4.68
CA CYS A 96 -0.06 7.96 -5.99
C CYS A 96 -0.31 9.35 -6.59
N HIS A 97 -0.67 10.34 -5.75
CA HIS A 97 -0.84 11.72 -6.19
C HIS A 97 0.46 12.51 -6.32
N LYS A 98 1.55 12.12 -5.65
CA LYS A 98 2.88 12.73 -5.82
C LYS A 98 3.57 12.29 -7.11
N GLU A 99 3.30 11.07 -7.57
CA GLU A 99 3.87 10.52 -8.80
C GLU A 99 3.24 11.07 -10.08
N LYS A 100 2.16 11.84 -9.98
CA LYS A 100 1.65 12.66 -11.10
C LYS A 100 2.46 13.97 -11.14
N PRO A 101 3.52 14.11 -11.96
CA PRO A 101 3.98 15.46 -12.29
C PRO A 101 2.80 16.20 -12.89
N GLU A 102 2.59 17.44 -12.44
CA GLU A 102 1.65 18.37 -13.08
C GLU A 102 1.94 18.33 -14.58
N GLU A 103 0.99 17.80 -15.34
CA GLU A 103 1.00 17.88 -16.79
C GLU A 103 1.08 19.38 -17.10
N ASN A 104 2.25 19.83 -17.55
CA ASN A 104 2.49 21.19 -17.97
C ASN A 104 1.43 21.53 -19.03
N VAL A 105 0.39 22.26 -18.62
CA VAL A 105 -0.54 22.92 -19.53
C VAL A 105 0.25 24.02 -20.21
N GLY A 106 0.97 23.65 -21.27
CA GLY A 106 1.65 24.56 -22.16
C GLY A 106 0.62 25.27 -23.04
N ASN A 107 0.57 26.60 -22.91
CA ASN A 107 0.02 27.52 -23.91
C ASN A 107 1.01 27.70 -25.07
#